data_AF-A0ABD2WP92-F1
#
_entry.id   AF-A0ABD2WP92-F1
#
_cell.length_a   1.000
_cell.length_b   1.000
_cell.length_c   1.000
_cell.angle_alpha   90.00
_cell.angle_beta   90.00
_cell.angle_gamma   90.00
#
_symmetry.space_group_name_H-M   'P 1'
#
loop_
_entity.id
_entity.type
_entity.pdbx_description
1 polymer ?
#
loop_
_entity_poly.entity_id
_entity_poly.type
_entity_poly.pdbx_seq_one_letter_code
_entity_poly.pdbx_strand_id
1 'polypeptide(L)'
;MDYVLELSEEKKNFEITLPNRALTNYDLVKYAMLLKIPHFRGVFMRDELPSSGAHYRESAIVNLDDSIGPGTHWIAYRKCGKRVIYFDSFGDLQSPRDLVNYLKVPEVLYNHERYQNFDTYWCGHLCLKFLSGAI
;
A
#
# COMPACT_ATOMS: atom_id res chain seq x y z
N MET A 1 13.27 -23.85 1.99
CA MET A 1 14.20 -23.92 0.84
C MET A 1 14.17 -22.54 0.27
N ASP A 2 15.10 -21.72 0.74
CA ASP A 2 14.98 -20.27 0.67
C ASP A 2 15.79 -19.80 -0.54
N TYR A 3 15.18 -18.98 -1.38
CA TYR A 3 15.76 -18.52 -2.64
C TYR A 3 16.30 -17.10 -2.47
N VAL A 4 17.58 -16.89 -2.76
CA VAL A 4 18.30 -15.62 -2.62
C VAL A 4 18.57 -15.04 -4.02
N LEU A 5 18.30 -13.75 -4.22
CA LEU A 5 18.73 -12.97 -5.38
C LEU A 5 19.78 -11.95 -4.94
N GLU A 6 20.98 -12.05 -5.52
CA GLU A 6 22.07 -11.10 -5.31
C GLU A 6 22.02 -9.96 -6.34
N LEU A 7 22.18 -8.72 -5.85
CA LEU A 7 22.58 -7.57 -6.67
C LEU A 7 23.62 -6.73 -5.92
N SER A 8 24.67 -6.37 -6.64
CA SER A 8 25.90 -5.73 -6.20
C SER A 8 25.77 -4.22 -5.93
N GLU A 9 26.17 -3.79 -4.73
CA GLU A 9 27.08 -2.65 -4.41
C GLU A 9 26.88 -2.29 -2.93
N GLU A 10 27.99 -2.20 -2.19
CA GLU A 10 28.09 -2.11 -0.73
C GLU A 10 27.10 -1.13 -0.07
N LYS A 11 25.96 -1.64 0.36
CA LYS A 11 25.13 -1.04 1.41
C LYS A 11 24.97 -2.11 2.47
N LYS A 12 25.29 -1.79 3.72
CA LYS A 12 24.95 -2.65 4.87
C LYS A 12 23.48 -3.04 4.70
N ASN A 13 23.23 -4.29 4.32
CA ASN A 13 21.91 -4.79 4.01
C ASN A 13 21.25 -5.04 5.36
N PHE A 14 20.65 -3.99 5.92
CA PHE A 14 19.85 -4.12 7.12
C PHE A 14 18.57 -4.83 6.69
N GLU A 15 18.46 -6.10 7.05
CA GLU A 15 17.24 -6.86 6.80
C GLU A 15 16.12 -6.22 7.62
N ILE A 16 15.11 -5.69 6.95
CA ILE A 16 13.97 -5.04 7.59
C ILE A 16 12.97 -6.14 7.96
N THR A 17 12.98 -6.56 9.23
CA THR A 17 11.97 -7.48 9.75
C THR A 17 10.70 -6.72 10.12
N LEU A 18 9.56 -7.11 9.53
CA LEU A 18 8.24 -6.57 9.89
C LEU A 18 7.67 -7.28 11.14
N PRO A 19 6.84 -6.60 11.95
CA PRO A 19 6.18 -7.22 13.10
C PRO A 19 5.28 -8.39 12.71
N ASN A 20 5.26 -9.45 13.51
CA ASN A 20 4.36 -10.59 13.34
C ASN A 20 2.99 -10.34 13.99
N ARG A 21 2.33 -9.25 13.58
CA ARG A 21 0.99 -8.81 14.01
C ARG A 21 0.43 -7.83 12.98
N ALA A 22 -0.86 -7.51 13.05
CA ALA A 22 -1.46 -6.42 12.26
C ALA A 22 -0.64 -5.12 12.40
N LEU A 23 -0.41 -4.44 11.28
CA LEU A 23 0.32 -3.17 11.25
C LEU A 23 -0.61 -2.00 11.53
N THR A 24 -0.16 -1.11 12.42
CA THR A 24 -0.80 0.19 12.66
C THR A 24 -0.38 1.19 11.59
N ASN A 25 -1.06 2.33 11.51
CA ASN A 25 -0.64 3.48 10.69
C ASN A 25 0.82 3.91 11.02
N TYR A 26 1.21 3.92 12.29
CA TYR A 26 2.59 4.25 12.70
C TYR A 26 3.61 3.24 12.18
N ASP A 27 3.29 1.95 12.22
CA ASP A 27 4.16 0.90 11.64
C ASP A 27 4.30 1.13 10.12
N LEU A 28 3.19 1.36 9.43
CA LEU A 28 3.17 1.56 7.98
C LEU A 28 4.00 2.78 7.56
N VAL A 29 3.87 3.91 8.25
CA VAL A 29 4.70 5.11 8.00
C VAL A 29 6.18 4.79 8.23
N LYS A 30 6.52 4.17 9.36
CA LYS A 30 7.90 3.80 9.69
C LYS A 30 8.52 2.90 8.62
N TYR A 31 7.85 1.82 8.25
CA TYR A 31 8.40 0.85 7.31
C TYR A 31 8.40 1.36 5.87
N ALA A 32 7.44 2.20 5.47
CA ALA A 32 7.50 2.85 4.17
C ALA A 32 8.75 3.73 4.01
N MET A 33 9.15 4.45 5.07
CA MET A 33 10.38 5.23 5.09
C MET A 33 11.63 4.33 5.05
N LEU A 34 11.67 3.26 5.86
CA LEU A 34 12.80 2.32 5.89
C LEU A 34 12.99 1.59 4.55
N LEU A 35 11.88 1.18 3.92
CA LEU A 35 11.85 0.54 2.60
C LEU A 35 12.08 1.54 1.44
N LYS A 36 12.16 2.84 1.73
CA LYS A 36 12.35 3.92 0.75
C LYS A 36 11.31 3.88 -0.38
N ILE A 37 10.05 3.67 -0.02
CA ILE A 37 8.94 3.58 -0.99
C ILE A 37 8.89 4.88 -1.83
N PRO A 38 8.97 4.79 -3.17
CA PRO A 38 9.05 5.97 -4.01
C PRO A 38 7.74 6.75 -4.01
N HIS A 39 7.87 8.07 -3.90
CA HIS A 39 6.74 9.01 -3.88
C HIS A 39 5.70 8.69 -2.79
N PHE A 40 6.11 8.11 -1.66
CA PHE A 40 5.21 7.77 -0.57
C PHE A 40 4.58 9.04 0.02
N ARG A 41 3.27 9.19 -0.19
CA ARG A 41 2.47 10.33 0.20
C ARG A 41 2.03 10.25 1.66
N GLY A 42 1.74 9.05 2.13
CA GLY A 42 1.33 8.83 3.52
C GLY A 42 0.43 7.61 3.69
N VAL A 43 -0.08 7.50 4.91
CA VAL A 43 -1.10 6.54 5.31
C VAL A 43 -2.34 7.33 5.70
N PHE A 44 -3.49 7.00 5.12
CA PHE A 44 -4.73 7.75 5.29
C PHE A 44 -5.89 6.85 5.70
N MET A 45 -6.84 7.41 6.42
CA MET A 45 -8.19 6.84 6.51
C MET A 45 -8.96 7.21 5.24
N ARG A 46 -10.03 6.47 4.93
CA ARG A 46 -10.79 6.63 3.69
C ARG A 46 -11.31 8.05 3.48
N ASP A 47 -11.76 8.68 4.56
CA ASP A 47 -12.32 10.03 4.64
C ASP A 47 -11.28 11.14 4.87
N GLU A 48 -10.00 10.77 5.07
CA GLU A 48 -8.90 11.70 5.36
C GLU A 48 -7.88 11.84 4.21
N LEU A 49 -8.27 11.42 3.01
CA LEU A 49 -7.47 11.68 1.81
C LEU A 49 -7.27 13.20 1.61
N PRO A 50 -6.09 13.66 1.16
CA PRO A 50 -5.80 15.08 1.03
C PRO A 50 -6.82 15.84 0.17
N SER A 51 -7.44 16.89 0.71
CA SER A 51 -8.45 17.68 -0.02
C SER A 51 -7.90 18.39 -1.28
N SER A 52 -6.58 18.59 -1.37
CA SER A 52 -5.91 19.09 -2.56
C SER A 52 -5.87 18.09 -3.73
N GLY A 53 -6.30 16.84 -3.51
CA GLY A 53 -6.31 15.77 -4.50
C GLY A 53 -4.97 15.04 -4.63
N ALA A 54 -4.96 14.03 -5.50
CA ALA A 54 -3.78 13.21 -5.77
C ALA A 54 -2.71 13.97 -6.56
N HIS A 55 -1.45 13.82 -6.18
CA HIS A 55 -0.31 14.34 -6.93
C HIS A 55 -0.15 13.64 -8.30
N TYR A 56 0.64 14.23 -9.21
CA TYR A 56 0.96 13.59 -10.50
C TYR A 56 1.65 12.23 -10.31
N ARG A 57 2.55 12.14 -9.32
CA ARG A 57 3.18 10.90 -8.85
C ARG A 57 3.05 10.80 -7.34
N GLU A 58 2.44 9.71 -6.88
CA GLU A 58 2.35 9.37 -5.46
C GLU A 58 2.08 7.88 -5.29
N SER A 59 2.42 7.38 -4.11
CA SER A 59 1.91 6.12 -3.59
C SER A 59 1.37 6.34 -2.19
N ALA A 60 0.34 5.61 -1.80
CA ALA A 60 -0.19 5.69 -0.45
C ALA A 60 -0.78 4.36 0.00
N ILE A 61 -0.95 4.24 1.30
CA ILE A 61 -1.71 3.16 1.93
C ILE A 61 -2.96 3.81 2.54
N VAL A 62 -4.12 3.19 2.33
CA VAL A 62 -5.41 3.74 2.76
C VAL A 62 -6.15 2.68 3.57
N ASN A 63 -6.74 3.07 4.69
CA ASN A 63 -7.68 2.21 5.40
C ASN A 63 -9.05 2.29 4.72
N LEU A 64 -9.77 1.18 4.59
CA LEU A 64 -11.15 1.19 4.08
C LEU A 64 -12.18 1.63 5.12
N ASP A 65 -11.78 1.79 6.38
CA ASP A 65 -12.59 2.39 7.44
C ASP A 65 -12.44 3.93 7.46
N ASP A 66 -13.38 4.58 8.12
CA ASP A 66 -13.35 6.02 8.36
C ASP A 66 -12.53 6.38 9.60
N SER A 67 -12.12 7.64 9.72
CA SER A 67 -11.26 8.18 10.79
C SER A 67 -11.78 7.98 12.22
N ILE A 68 -13.09 7.87 12.39
CA ILE A 68 -13.74 7.60 13.68
C ILE A 68 -13.76 6.10 14.04
N GLY A 69 -13.48 5.23 13.07
CA GLY A 69 -13.52 3.78 13.20
C GLY A 69 -12.19 3.20 13.72
N PRO A 70 -12.20 1.94 14.18
CA PRO A 70 -11.00 1.26 14.67
C PRO A 70 -10.02 0.87 13.55
N GLY A 71 -10.42 0.97 12.27
CA GLY A 71 -9.68 0.44 11.14
C GLY A 71 -10.13 -0.98 10.80
N THR A 72 -10.29 -1.26 9.50
CA THR A 72 -10.81 -2.56 9.03
C THR A 72 -9.86 -3.28 8.08
N HIS A 73 -9.31 -2.56 7.10
CA HIS A 73 -8.50 -3.16 6.05
C HIS A 73 -7.57 -2.14 5.40
N TRP A 74 -6.30 -2.51 5.19
CA TRP A 74 -5.34 -1.68 4.48
C TRP A 74 -5.27 -2.07 3.01
N ILE A 75 -5.35 -1.07 2.14
CA ILE A 75 -5.10 -1.18 0.71
C ILE A 75 -3.98 -0.24 0.30
N ALA A 76 -3.38 -0.45 -0.86
CA ALA A 76 -2.36 0.45 -1.39
C ALA A 76 -2.70 0.91 -2.80
N TYR A 77 -2.18 2.06 -3.21
CA TYR A 77 -2.16 2.43 -4.62
C TYR A 77 -0.85 3.11 -5.01
N ARG A 78 -0.51 3.01 -6.29
CA ARG A 78 0.56 3.78 -6.92
C ARG A 78 0.02 4.51 -8.14
N LYS A 79 0.27 5.82 -8.21
CA LYS A 79 -0.14 6.71 -9.29
C LYS A 79 1.07 7.27 -10.04
N CYS A 80 1.00 7.24 -11.37
CA CYS A 80 1.92 7.92 -12.27
C CYS A 80 1.14 8.52 -13.45
N GLY A 81 0.88 9.82 -13.40
CA GLY A 81 0.04 10.51 -14.36
C GLY A 81 -1.39 9.97 -14.33
N LYS A 82 -1.84 9.42 -15.46
CA LYS A 82 -3.18 8.80 -15.63
C LYS A 82 -3.20 7.32 -15.28
N ARG A 83 -2.04 6.70 -15.05
CA ARG A 83 -1.96 5.28 -14.66
C ARG A 83 -2.03 5.16 -13.15
N VAL A 84 -3.01 4.42 -12.66
CA VAL A 84 -3.11 4.03 -11.25
C VAL A 84 -3.23 2.52 -11.17
N ILE A 85 -2.47 1.94 -10.24
CA ILE A 85 -2.63 0.55 -9.82
C ILE A 85 -3.07 0.59 -8.36
N TYR A 86 -4.26 0.06 -8.09
CA TYR A 86 -4.80 -0.25 -6.79
C TYR A 86 -4.43 -1.69 -6.43
N PHE A 87 -4.11 -1.90 -5.16
CA PHE A 87 -3.76 -3.21 -4.63
C PHE A 87 -4.61 -3.50 -3.40
N ASP A 88 -5.33 -4.62 -3.48
CA ASP A 88 -5.99 -5.24 -2.34
C ASP A 88 -5.50 -6.68 -2.23
N SER A 89 -4.94 -7.02 -1.07
CA SER A 89 -4.47 -8.36 -0.74
C SER A 89 -5.51 -9.48 -0.91
N PHE A 90 -6.82 -9.18 -0.87
CA PHE A 90 -7.86 -10.18 -1.12
C PHE A 90 -8.03 -10.55 -2.61
N GLY A 91 -7.56 -9.69 -3.51
CA GLY A 91 -7.61 -9.88 -4.96
C GLY A 91 -9.01 -9.77 -5.54
N ASP A 92 -9.06 -9.43 -6.83
CA ASP A 92 -10.29 -9.37 -7.63
C ASP A 92 -11.36 -8.42 -7.07
N LEU A 93 -10.91 -7.37 -6.39
CA LEU A 93 -11.74 -6.31 -5.84
C LEU A 93 -11.38 -4.98 -6.49
N GLN A 94 -12.38 -4.30 -7.02
CA GLN A 94 -12.20 -2.96 -7.57
C GLN A 94 -12.06 -1.93 -6.45
N SER A 95 -11.31 -0.87 -6.72
CA SER A 95 -11.14 0.25 -5.80
C SER A 95 -12.50 0.90 -5.43
N PRO A 96 -12.68 1.32 -4.17
CA PRO A 96 -13.83 2.10 -3.74
C PRO A 96 -14.06 3.38 -4.57
N ARG A 97 -15.33 3.79 -4.71
CA ARG A 97 -15.73 4.92 -5.58
C ARG A 97 -15.13 6.26 -5.15
N ASP A 98 -15.05 6.49 -3.86
CA ASP A 98 -14.40 7.66 -3.26
C ASP A 98 -12.91 7.74 -3.57
N LEU A 99 -12.20 6.61 -3.54
CA LEU A 99 -10.80 6.56 -3.98
C LEU A 99 -10.68 6.88 -5.48
N VAL A 100 -11.56 6.36 -6.33
CA VAL A 100 -11.61 6.72 -7.76
C VAL A 100 -11.84 8.22 -7.95
N ASN A 101 -12.77 8.81 -7.19
CA ASN A 101 -13.08 10.24 -7.21
C ASN A 101 -11.89 11.11 -6.77
N TYR A 102 -11.13 10.65 -5.77
CA TYR A 102 -9.91 11.32 -5.31
C TYR A 102 -8.81 11.30 -6.38
N LEU A 103 -8.61 10.16 -7.04
CA LEU A 103 -7.53 9.95 -8.02
C LEU A 103 -7.76 10.69 -9.34
N LYS A 104 -9.02 10.91 -9.73
CA LYS A 104 -9.43 11.63 -10.96
C LYS A 104 -8.78 11.09 -12.23
N VAL A 105 -8.78 9.76 -12.39
CA VAL A 105 -8.25 9.05 -13.56
C VAL A 105 -9.36 8.31 -14.29
N PRO A 106 -9.22 8.05 -15.61
CA PRO A 106 -10.25 7.34 -16.38
C PRO A 106 -10.42 5.87 -15.94
N GLU A 107 -9.36 5.25 -15.45
CA GLU A 107 -9.36 3.83 -15.05
C GLU A 107 -8.36 3.62 -13.90
N VAL A 108 -8.73 2.74 -12.97
CA VAL A 108 -7.87 2.25 -11.89
C VAL A 108 -7.69 0.74 -12.11
N LEU A 109 -6.47 0.32 -12.42
CA LEU A 109 -6.13 -1.09 -12.55
C LEU A 109 -6.06 -1.72 -11.15
N TYR A 110 -6.37 -3.00 -11.03
CA TYR A 110 -6.32 -3.73 -9.76
C TYR A 110 -5.74 -5.14 -9.94
N ASN A 111 -5.25 -5.73 -8.85
CA ASN A 111 -4.79 -7.11 -8.87
C ASN A 111 -5.98 -8.09 -8.82
N HIS A 112 -5.94 -9.13 -9.65
CA HIS A 112 -6.90 -10.24 -9.61
C HIS A 112 -6.45 -11.35 -8.65
N GLU A 113 -5.14 -11.52 -8.49
CA GLU A 113 -4.60 -12.55 -7.61
C GLU A 113 -4.85 -12.21 -6.13
N ARG A 114 -5.26 -13.23 -5.37
CA ARG A 114 -5.41 -13.17 -3.92
C ARG A 114 -4.08 -13.51 -3.25
N TYR A 115 -3.63 -12.63 -2.36
CA TYR A 115 -2.41 -12.79 -1.58
C TYR A 115 -2.65 -13.13 -0.11
N GLN A 116 -3.89 -13.00 0.39
CA GLN A 116 -4.24 -13.38 1.76
C GLN A 116 -5.63 -13.99 1.88
N ASN A 117 -5.82 -14.81 2.92
CA ASN A 117 -7.15 -15.28 3.33
C ASN A 117 -7.85 -14.24 4.21
N PHE A 118 -9.18 -14.32 4.26
CA PHE A 118 -9.97 -13.61 5.27
C PHE A 118 -9.50 -14.01 6.69
N ASP A 119 -9.69 -13.10 7.65
CA ASP A 119 -9.27 -13.26 9.06
C ASP A 119 -7.75 -13.33 9.32
N THR A 120 -6.94 -12.94 8.33
CA THR A 120 -5.49 -12.77 8.49
C THR A 120 -5.10 -11.29 8.55
N TYR A 121 -3.93 -10.98 9.13
CA TYR A 121 -3.51 -9.61 9.42
C TYR A 121 -2.47 -9.05 8.42
N TRP A 122 -2.29 -9.70 7.27
CA TRP A 122 -1.19 -9.43 6.34
C TRP A 122 -1.39 -8.21 5.44
N CYS A 123 -2.57 -7.58 5.44
CA CYS A 123 -2.92 -6.55 4.45
C CYS A 123 -1.95 -5.37 4.48
N GLY A 124 -1.56 -4.91 5.67
CA GLY A 124 -0.53 -3.87 5.82
C GLY A 124 0.85 -4.28 5.31
N HIS A 125 1.28 -5.52 5.59
CA HIS A 125 2.55 -6.06 5.11
C HIS A 125 2.58 -6.18 3.59
N LEU A 126 1.49 -6.66 3.01
CA LEU A 126 1.34 -6.84 1.58
C LEU A 126 1.27 -5.48 0.85
N CYS A 127 0.65 -4.46 1.46
CA CYS A 127 0.72 -3.09 0.97
C CYS A 127 2.16 -2.59 0.87
N LEU A 128 2.97 -2.80 1.93
CA LEU A 128 4.39 -2.42 1.92
C LEU A 128 5.18 -3.21 0.85
N LYS A 129 4.89 -4.51 0.70
CA LYS A 129 5.53 -5.38 -0.29
C LYS A 129 5.23 -4.96 -1.73
N PHE A 130 3.97 -4.66 -2.03
CA PHE A 130 3.55 -4.13 -3.32
C PHE A 130 4.22 -2.77 -3.61
N LEU A 131 4.19 -1.86 -2.65
CA LEU A 131 4.74 -0.52 -2.84
C LEU A 131 6.27 -0.48 -2.86
N SER A 132 6.97 -1.45 -2.29
CA SER A 132 8.42 -1.61 -2.45
C SER A 132 8.80 -2.29 -3.78
N GLY A 133 7.83 -2.86 -4.51
CA GLY A 133 8.05 -3.58 -5.76
C GLY A 133 8.48 -5.03 -5.59
N ALA A 134 8.24 -5.63 -4.41
CA ALA A 134 8.54 -7.03 -4.13
C ALA A 134 7.39 -8.00 -4.48
N ILE A 135 6.23 -7.46 -4.89
CA ILE A 135 5.13 -8.12 -5.61
C ILE A 135 4.51 -7.15 -6.60
#